data_AF-A0A7I7YE10-F1
#
_entry.id   AF-A0A7I7YE10-F1
#
_cell.length_a   1.000
_cell.length_b   1.000
_cell.length_c   1.000
_cell.angle_alpha   90.00
_cell.angle_beta   90.00
_cell.angle_gamma   90.00
#
_symmetry.space_group_name_H-M   'P 1'
#
loop_
_entity.id
_entity.type
_entity.pdbx_description
1 polymer ?
#
loop_
_entity_poly.entity_id
_entity_poly.type
_entity_poly.pdbx_seq_one_letter_code
_entity_poly.pdbx_strand_id
1 'polypeptide(L)' 'MVVEPDANHAFFNDTGPRYNAAAAADAWRRMLDWFARYLA' A
#
# COMPACT_ATOMS: atom_id res chain seq x y z
N MET A 1 -7.04 10.55 4.49
CA MET A 1 -7.16 9.87 3.18
C MET A 1 -5.78 9.90 2.54
N VAL A 2 -5.27 8.75 2.09
CA VAL A 2 -3.99 8.62 1.37
C VAL A 2 -4.30 8.11 -0.03
N VAL A 3 -3.67 8.70 -1.05
CA VAL A 3 -3.75 8.26 -2.45
C VAL A 3 -2.32 8.02 -2.91
N GLU A 4 -2.04 6.84 -3.43
CA GLU A 4 -0.73 6.50 -3.98
C GLU A 4 -0.59 7.13 -5.38
N PRO A 5 0.42 7.99 -5.62
CA PRO A 5 0.65 8.57 -6.94
C PRO A 5 0.92 7.49 -7.99
N ASP A 6 0.40 7.69 -9.20
CA ASP A 6 0.62 6.80 -10.36
C ASP A 6 0.18 5.34 -10.16
N ALA A 7 -0.60 5.07 -9.10
CA ALA A 7 -1.12 3.75 -8.80
C ALA A 7 -2.57 3.60 -9.29
N ASN A 8 -2.81 2.56 -10.09
CA ASN A 8 -4.16 2.19 -10.51
C ASN A 8 -4.86 1.31 -9.47
N HIS A 9 -6.17 1.11 -9.63
CA HIS A 9 -6.89 0.11 -8.85
C HIS A 9 -6.19 -1.25 -8.88
N ALA A 10 -6.13 -1.91 -7.72
CA ALA A 10 -5.43 -3.17 -7.49
C ALA A 10 -3.90 -3.11 -7.66
N PHE A 11 -3.27 -1.95 -7.40
CA PHE A 11 -1.81 -1.79 -7.44
C PHE A 11 -1.03 -2.73 -6.49
N PHE A 12 -1.69 -3.26 -5.46
CA PHE A 12 -1.10 -4.15 -4.47
C PHE A 12 -1.01 -5.61 -4.95
N ASN A 13 -1.72 -5.99 -6.02
CA ASN A 13 -1.69 -7.35 -6.55
C ASN A 13 -0.45 -7.55 -7.43
N ASP A 14 0.57 -8.22 -6.89
CA ASP A 14 1.86 -8.50 -7.53
C ASP A 14 1.81 -9.52 -8.69
N THR A 15 0.70 -10.23 -8.84
CA THR A 15 0.45 -11.13 -9.99
C THR A 15 -0.26 -10.43 -11.15
N GLY A 16 -0.75 -9.20 -10.94
CA GLY A 16 -1.55 -8.46 -11.91
C GLY A 16 -0.74 -7.47 -12.76
N PRO A 17 -1.24 -7.09 -13.95
CA PRO A 17 -0.54 -6.15 -14.85
C PRO A 17 -0.48 -4.70 -14.31
N ARG A 18 -1.16 -4.44 -13.19
CA ARG A 18 -1.26 -3.12 -12.55
C ARG A 18 -0.41 -3.01 -11.29
N TYR A 19 0.39 -4.03 -10.98
CA TYR A 19 1.26 -4.02 -9.82
C TYR A 19 2.17 -2.79 -9.82
N ASN A 20 2.19 -2.07 -8.69
CA ASN A 20 3.12 -0.97 -8.45
C ASN A 20 3.79 -1.23 -7.10
N ALA A 21 5.04 -1.70 -7.17
CA ALA A 21 5.82 -2.09 -5.99
C ALA A 21 6.05 -0.93 -5.01
N ALA A 22 6.23 0.30 -5.51
CA ALA A 22 6.46 1.47 -4.67
C ALA A 22 5.20 1.82 -3.86
N ALA A 23 4.04 1.88 -4.54
CA ALA A 23 2.75 2.12 -3.90
C ALA A 23 2.38 1.00 -2.91
N ALA A 24 2.63 -0.27 -3.26
CA ALA A 24 2.39 -1.41 -2.38
C ALA A 24 3.25 -1.34 -1.10
N ALA A 25 4.54 -1.03 -1.24
CA ALA A 25 5.44 -0.90 -0.10
C ALA A 25 5.05 0.27 0.83
N ASP A 26 4.68 1.43 0.27
CA ASP A 26 4.26 2.58 1.08
C ASP A 26 2.96 2.30 1.85
N ALA A 27 1.95 1.75 1.17
CA ALA A 27 0.69 1.36 1.78
C ALA A 27 0.88 0.30 2.88
N TRP A 28 1.76 -0.69 2.68
CA TRP A 28 2.06 -1.71 3.68
C TRP A 28 2.71 -1.12 4.93
N ARG A 29 3.71 -0.26 4.76
CA ARG A 29 4.39 0.42 5.87
C ARG A 29 3.40 1.23 6.71
N ARG A 30 2.54 2.03 6.06
CA ARG A 30 1.53 2.85 6.76
C ARG A 30 0.54 1.99 7.54
N MET A 31 0.15 0.84 6.99
CA MET A 31 -0.75 -0.09 7.68
C MET A 31 -0.08 -0.66 8.95
N LEU A 32 1.17 -1.10 8.84
CA LEU A 32 1.94 -1.58 10.00
C LEU A 32 2.14 -0.47 11.06
N ASP A 33 2.48 0.75 10.65
CA ASP A 33 2.64 1.90 11.55
C ASP A 33 1.33 2.20 12.30
N TRP A 34 0.19 2.07 11.62
CA TRP A 34 -1.12 2.22 12.25
C TRP A 34 -1.36 1.13 13.30
N PHE A 35 -1.10 -0.13 12.97
CA PHE A 35 -1.23 -1.22 13.94
C PHE A 35 -0.30 -1.05 15.13
N ALA A 36 0.96 -0.68 14.90
CA ALA A 36 1.93 -0.41 15.98
C ALA A 36 1.45 0.69 16.94
N ARG A 37 0.69 1.67 16.43
CA ARG A 37 0.16 2.78 17.24
C ARG A 37 -1.08 2.40 18.05
N TYR A 38 -1.91 1.48 17.57
CA TYR A 38 -3.26 1.29 18.10
C TYR A 38 -3.59 -0.13 18.58
N LEU A 39 -2.75 -1.14 18.29
CA LEU A 39 -2.99 -2.56 18.63
C LEU A 39 -1.88 -3.20 19.48
N ALA A 40 -0.97 -2.40 20.05
CA ALA A 40 0.12 -2.90 20.89
C ALA A 40 -0.36 -3.50 22.22
#